data_AF-A0A378JJN0-F1
#
_entry.id   AF-A0A378JJN0-F1
#
_cell.length_a   1.000
_cell.length_b   1.000
_cell.length_c   1.000
_cell.angle_alpha   90.00
_cell.angle_beta   90.00
_cell.angle_gamma   90.00
#
_symmetry.space_group_name_H-M   'P 1'
#
loop_
_entity.id
_entity.type
_entity.pdbx_description
1 polymer ?
#
loop_
_entity_poly.entity_id
_entity_poly.type
_entity_poly.pdbx_seq_one_letter_code
_entity_poly.pdbx_strand_id
1 'polypeptide(L)'
;MRKIALSFLCAGALISSATMAMTHSLSPKTSIDYELQANSPEVFTNFTIFKIHAVCKVQTQDESNIMHVKGLNRSGQVNGRVIKAGDELDIIIRNGDVFDLVAEAAAQVELTNKGPHSIKTKCQIS
;
A
#
# COMPACT_ATOMS: atom_id res chain seq x y z
N MET A 1 -50.88 27.51 54.99
CA MET A 1 -49.71 26.81 54.41
C MET A 1 -50.16 25.42 53.98
N ARG A 2 -50.09 25.09 52.69
CA ARG A 2 -50.66 23.89 52.06
C ARG A 2 -49.53 22.97 51.54
N LYS A 3 -49.55 21.74 52.06
CA LYS A 3 -49.44 20.42 51.41
C LYS A 3 -48.25 20.07 50.49
N ILE A 4 -47.48 19.08 50.98
CA ILE A 4 -47.09 17.78 50.37
C ILE A 4 -46.52 17.79 48.94
N ALA A 5 -45.26 17.37 48.82
CA ALA A 5 -44.84 16.40 47.80
C ALA A 5 -43.48 15.78 48.18
N LEU A 6 -43.52 14.67 48.93
CA LEU A 6 -42.39 13.78 49.12
C LEU A 6 -42.46 12.73 48.00
N SER A 7 -41.78 12.98 46.88
CA SER A 7 -41.69 12.03 45.76
C SER A 7 -40.35 11.30 45.83
N PHE A 8 -40.39 10.07 46.34
CA PHE A 8 -39.46 9.02 45.95
C PHE A 8 -39.66 8.71 44.46
N LEU A 9 -38.59 8.43 43.70
CA LEU A 9 -38.45 7.16 42.96
C LEU A 9 -37.15 7.08 42.13
N CYS A 10 -36.39 6.01 42.40
CA CYS A 10 -35.60 5.20 41.47
C CYS A 10 -34.58 5.88 40.53
N ALA A 11 -33.36 6.11 41.03
CA ALA A 11 -32.17 6.11 40.19
C ALA A 11 -31.85 4.66 39.80
N GLY A 12 -32.32 4.21 38.63
CA GLY A 12 -31.90 2.95 38.04
C GLY A 12 -30.42 3.00 37.68
N ALA A 13 -29.61 2.17 38.34
CA ALA A 13 -28.22 1.97 37.97
C ALA A 13 -28.19 1.41 36.54
N LEU A 14 -27.63 2.19 35.60
CA LEU A 14 -27.38 1.74 34.24
C LEU A 14 -26.41 0.56 34.29
N ILE A 15 -26.89 -0.63 33.95
CA ILE A 15 -26.07 -1.80 33.71
C ILE A 15 -25.16 -1.45 32.53
N SER A 16 -23.90 -1.17 32.80
CA SER A 16 -22.89 -0.94 31.77
C SER A 16 -22.61 -2.27 31.10
N SER A 17 -23.26 -2.53 29.97
CA SER A 17 -22.86 -3.61 29.07
C SER A 17 -21.48 -3.23 28.51
N ALA A 18 -20.42 -3.89 28.97
CA ALA A 18 -19.14 -3.82 28.30
C ALA A 18 -19.33 -4.47 26.92
N THR A 19 -19.61 -3.66 25.91
CA THR A 19 -19.51 -4.09 24.52
C THR A 19 -18.04 -4.44 24.29
N MET A 20 -17.74 -5.74 24.25
CA MET A 20 -16.43 -6.19 23.79
C MET A 20 -16.30 -5.75 22.34
N ALA A 21 -15.48 -4.73 22.11
CA ALA A 21 -15.03 -4.37 20.77
C ALA A 21 -14.21 -5.56 20.25
N MET A 22 -14.73 -6.26 19.23
CA MET A 22 -13.92 -7.20 18.48
C MET A 22 -12.83 -6.41 17.77
N THR A 23 -11.63 -6.46 18.32
CA THR A 23 -10.44 -5.96 17.66
C THR A 23 -10.03 -6.98 16.61
N HIS A 24 -10.37 -6.71 15.34
CA HIS A 24 -9.71 -7.39 14.24
C HIS A 24 -8.31 -6.81 14.11
N SER A 25 -7.29 -7.52 14.60
CA SER A 25 -5.91 -7.19 14.29
C SER A 25 -5.68 -7.42 12.80
N LEU A 26 -5.47 -6.35 12.03
CA LEU A 26 -4.95 -6.45 10.67
C LEU A 26 -3.55 -7.06 10.76
N SER A 27 -3.41 -8.30 10.29
CA SER A 27 -2.13 -9.00 10.27
C SER A 27 -1.19 -8.33 9.26
N PRO A 28 0.08 -8.06 9.61
CA PRO A 28 1.11 -7.75 8.63
C PRO A 28 1.18 -8.88 7.59
N LYS A 29 1.44 -8.52 6.32
CA LYS A 29 1.33 -9.32 5.07
C LYS A 29 0.09 -9.04 4.22
N THR A 30 -0.30 -7.77 4.09
CA THR A 30 -1.23 -7.39 3.01
C THR A 30 -0.52 -7.60 1.68
N SER A 31 -1.10 -8.46 0.85
CA SER A 31 -0.69 -8.60 -0.54
C SER A 31 -1.53 -7.64 -1.38
N ILE A 32 -0.89 -6.81 -2.19
CA ILE A 32 -1.57 -5.93 -3.15
C ILE A 32 -1.24 -6.40 -4.56
N ASP A 33 -2.27 -6.54 -5.38
CA ASP A 33 -2.14 -6.88 -6.78
C ASP A 33 -2.24 -5.58 -7.61
N TYR A 34 -1.26 -5.34 -8.47
CA TYR A 34 -1.24 -4.22 -9.40
C TYR A 34 -1.22 -4.74 -10.84
N GLU A 35 -1.93 -4.04 -11.73
CA GLU A 35 -1.90 -4.34 -13.16
C GLU A 35 -1.44 -3.11 -13.93
N LEU A 36 -0.23 -3.18 -14.48
CA LEU A 36 0.41 -2.12 -15.25
C LEU A 36 0.03 -2.27 -16.73
N GLN A 37 -0.71 -1.29 -17.24
CA GLN A 37 -1.13 -1.29 -18.65
C GLN A 37 0.04 -1.04 -19.60
N ALA A 38 -0.03 -1.62 -20.80
CA ALA A 38 0.98 -1.43 -21.82
C ALA A 38 1.10 0.05 -22.22
N ASN A 39 2.33 0.55 -22.22
CA ASN A 39 2.74 1.92 -22.58
C ASN A 39 2.02 3.04 -21.81
N SER A 40 1.51 2.72 -20.61
CA SER A 40 0.86 3.71 -19.75
C SER A 40 1.73 3.98 -18.52
N PRO A 41 2.11 5.24 -18.26
CA PRO A 41 2.77 5.62 -17.02
C PRO A 41 1.77 5.58 -15.86
N GLU A 42 2.19 5.01 -14.74
CA GLU A 42 1.42 4.97 -13.50
C GLU A 42 2.29 5.42 -12.32
N VAL A 43 1.73 6.29 -11.46
CA VAL A 43 2.45 6.86 -10.32
C VAL A 43 2.15 6.08 -9.05
N PHE A 44 3.22 5.58 -8.42
CA PHE A 44 3.20 4.88 -7.15
C PHE A 44 3.71 5.81 -6.05
N THR A 45 2.95 5.93 -4.96
CA THR A 45 3.28 6.80 -3.83
C THR A 45 3.26 6.03 -2.52
N ASN A 46 4.32 6.15 -1.72
CA ASN A 46 4.29 5.74 -0.31
C ASN A 46 3.63 6.86 0.53
N PHE A 47 2.33 6.74 0.78
CA PHE A 47 1.57 7.70 1.60
C PHE A 47 1.80 7.55 3.10
N THR A 48 2.56 6.55 3.54
CA THR A 48 2.83 6.33 4.96
C THR A 48 3.96 7.26 5.44
N ILE A 49 4.01 7.49 6.75
CA ILE A 49 5.12 8.20 7.40
C ILE A 49 6.36 7.31 7.62
N PHE A 50 6.27 6.03 7.29
CA PHE A 50 7.34 5.06 7.47
C PHE A 50 7.91 4.66 6.11
N LYS A 51 9.13 4.13 6.12
CA LYS A 51 9.69 3.46 4.96
C LYS A 51 8.96 2.13 4.74
N ILE A 52 8.51 1.87 3.52
CA ILE A 52 7.91 0.60 3.16
C ILE A 52 8.91 -0.28 2.42
N HIS A 53 8.81 -1.58 2.65
CA HIS A 53 9.52 -2.59 1.88
C HIS A 53 8.49 -3.53 1.25
N ALA A 54 8.59 -3.74 -0.06
CA ALA A 54 7.68 -4.62 -0.80
C ALA A 54 8.46 -5.60 -1.67
N VAL A 55 8.03 -6.85 -1.67
CA VAL A 55 8.54 -7.89 -2.57
C VAL A 55 7.43 -8.25 -3.55
N CYS A 56 7.69 -8.03 -4.83
CA CYS A 56 6.70 -8.16 -5.89
C CYS A 56 7.05 -9.28 -6.86
N LYS A 57 6.09 -10.17 -7.14
CA LYS A 57 6.22 -11.22 -8.16
C LYS A 57 5.50 -10.82 -9.45
N VAL A 58 6.22 -10.90 -10.57
CA VAL A 58 5.71 -10.57 -11.92
C VAL A 58 4.93 -11.74 -12.52
N GLN A 59 3.83 -11.41 -13.18
CA GLN A 59 3.06 -12.27 -14.06
C GLN A 59 2.81 -11.55 -15.38
N THR A 60 3.33 -12.10 -16.48
CA THR A 60 3.12 -11.58 -17.83
C THR A 60 3.16 -12.74 -18.83
N GLN A 61 2.52 -12.55 -19.99
CA GLN A 61 2.55 -13.50 -21.09
C GLN A 61 3.75 -13.30 -22.04
N ASP A 62 4.46 -12.19 -21.88
CA ASP A 62 5.61 -11.85 -22.72
C ASP A 62 6.86 -12.59 -22.25
N GLU A 63 7.77 -12.89 -23.19
CA GLU A 63 9.09 -13.44 -22.87
C GLU A 63 9.92 -12.47 -22.03
N SER A 64 9.83 -11.18 -22.34
CA SER A 64 10.43 -10.09 -21.58
C SER A 64 9.76 -8.77 -21.87
N ASN A 65 9.69 -7.89 -20.87
CA ASN A 65 9.24 -6.52 -20.99
C ASN A 65 10.29 -5.56 -20.45
N ILE A 66 10.33 -4.34 -20.99
CA ILE A 66 11.08 -3.23 -20.39
C ILE A 66 10.12 -2.47 -19.48
N MET A 67 10.48 -2.36 -18.21
CA MET A 67 9.81 -1.44 -17.28
C MET A 67 10.70 -0.21 -17.13
N HIS A 68 10.16 0.94 -17.52
CA HIS A 68 10.81 2.22 -17.28
C HIS A 68 10.39 2.75 -15.91
N VAL A 69 11.37 3.18 -15.12
CA VAL A 69 11.20 3.71 -13.77
C VAL A 69 11.72 5.14 -13.76
N LYS A 70 10.91 6.08 -13.30
CA LYS A 70 11.28 7.47 -13.12
C LYS A 70 11.01 7.91 -11.69
N GLY A 71 12.03 8.41 -11.00
CA GLY A 71 11.88 8.99 -9.68
C GLY A 71 11.23 10.37 -9.76
N LEU A 72 10.12 10.58 -9.05
CA LEU A 72 9.40 11.85 -9.05
C LEU A 72 9.63 12.66 -7.77
N ASN A 73 9.65 11.99 -6.61
CA ASN A 73 9.84 12.64 -5.32
C ASN A 73 10.54 11.70 -4.33
N ARG A 74 11.39 12.30 -3.47
CA ARG A 74 12.24 11.59 -2.50
C ARG A 74 13.01 10.43 -3.17
N SER A 75 13.43 9.45 -2.38
CA SER A 75 14.20 8.31 -2.85
C SER A 75 13.49 7.00 -2.57
N GLY A 76 13.70 6.05 -3.46
CA GLY A 76 13.37 4.65 -3.27
C GLY A 76 14.51 3.76 -3.75
N GLN A 77 14.27 2.46 -3.77
CA GLN A 77 15.17 1.47 -4.33
C GLN A 77 14.38 0.44 -5.12
N VAL A 78 14.97 0.01 -6.23
CA VAL A 78 14.49 -1.14 -7.02
C VAL A 78 15.64 -2.13 -7.10
N ASN A 79 15.47 -3.34 -6.57
CA ASN A 79 16.51 -4.37 -6.49
C ASN A 79 17.83 -3.84 -5.89
N GLY A 80 17.73 -3.05 -4.82
CA GLY A 80 18.86 -2.42 -4.14
C GLY A 80 19.51 -1.23 -4.87
N ARG A 81 19.05 -0.88 -6.07
CA ARG A 81 19.51 0.32 -6.78
C ARG A 81 18.69 1.51 -6.33
N VAL A 82 19.37 2.53 -5.79
CA VAL A 82 18.72 3.77 -5.35
C VAL A 82 18.22 4.56 -6.56
N ILE A 83 16.97 5.01 -6.48
CA ILE A 83 16.32 5.90 -7.45
C ILE A 83 15.93 7.18 -6.69
N LYS A 84 16.43 8.34 -7.12
CA LYS A 84 16.08 9.66 -6.57
C LYS A 84 15.18 10.42 -7.54
N ALA A 85 14.58 11.50 -7.07
CA ALA A 85 13.84 12.43 -7.92
C ALA A 85 14.70 12.91 -9.11
N GLY A 86 14.18 12.74 -10.33
CA GLY A 86 14.87 13.05 -11.58
C GLY A 86 15.69 11.89 -12.16
N ASP A 87 15.97 10.83 -11.38
CA ASP A 87 16.63 9.64 -11.90
C ASP A 87 15.67 8.81 -12.75
N GLU A 88 16.21 8.19 -13.79
CA GLU A 88 15.49 7.27 -14.67
C GLU A 88 16.29 5.97 -14.84
N LEU A 89 15.58 4.85 -14.91
CA LEU A 89 16.16 3.52 -15.08
C LEU A 89 15.22 2.65 -15.91
N ASP A 90 15.76 1.94 -16.89
CA ASP A 90 15.07 0.83 -17.54
C ASP A 90 15.51 -0.48 -16.90
N ILE A 91 14.54 -1.32 -16.51
CA ILE A 91 14.78 -2.69 -16.05
C ILE A 91 14.09 -3.68 -16.99
N ILE A 92 14.76 -4.80 -17.25
CA ILE A 92 14.16 -5.92 -17.98
C ILE A 92 13.46 -6.79 -16.95
N ILE A 93 12.20 -7.10 -17.20
CA ILE A 93 11.38 -7.98 -16.37
C ILE A 93 10.82 -9.12 -17.21
N ARG A 94 10.74 -10.29 -16.61
CA ARG A 94 10.23 -11.53 -17.21
C ARG A 94 9.14 -12.13 -16.34
N ASN A 95 8.36 -13.02 -16.93
CA ASN A 95 7.37 -13.76 -16.17
C ASN A 95 8.03 -14.56 -15.03
N GLY A 96 7.50 -14.40 -13.82
CA GLY A 96 8.02 -15.06 -12.62
C GLY A 96 9.16 -14.32 -11.92
N ASP A 97 9.69 -13.23 -12.47
CA ASP A 97 10.68 -12.40 -11.79
C ASP A 97 10.14 -11.89 -10.45
N VAL A 98 11.05 -11.77 -9.49
CA VAL A 98 10.76 -11.19 -8.18
C VAL A 98 11.64 -9.97 -8.01
N PHE A 99 11.03 -8.84 -7.67
CA PHE A 99 11.75 -7.60 -7.44
C PHE A 99 11.45 -7.00 -6.06
N ASP A 100 12.48 -6.36 -5.54
CA ASP A 100 12.52 -5.72 -4.23
C ASP A 100 12.31 -4.21 -4.39
N LEU A 101 11.30 -3.67 -3.71
CA LEU A 101 10.99 -2.25 -3.69
C LEU A 101 11.14 -1.71 -2.28
N VAL A 102 11.93 -0.65 -2.14
CA VAL A 102 11.99 0.13 -0.90
C VAL A 102 11.58 1.55 -1.22
N ALA A 103 10.68 2.14 -0.45
CA ALA A 103 10.27 3.52 -0.66
C ALA A 103 10.26 4.28 0.65
N GLU A 104 11.00 5.40 0.70
CA GLU A 104 10.94 6.32 1.83
C GLU A 104 9.55 6.94 1.98
N ALA A 105 9.26 7.52 3.14
CA ALA A 105 8.02 8.24 3.38
C ALA A 105 7.81 9.34 2.32
N ALA A 106 6.60 9.41 1.76
CA ALA A 106 6.24 10.32 0.68
C ALA A 106 7.04 10.18 -0.63
N ALA A 107 7.77 9.07 -0.82
CA ALA A 107 8.43 8.79 -2.09
C ALA A 107 7.42 8.53 -3.20
N GLN A 108 7.74 9.03 -4.40
CA GLN A 108 6.93 8.88 -5.61
C GLN A 108 7.81 8.39 -6.75
N VAL A 109 7.33 7.36 -7.45
CA VAL A 109 7.94 6.85 -8.67
C VAL A 109 6.87 6.68 -9.74
N GLU A 110 7.22 6.93 -10.98
CA GLU A 110 6.43 6.59 -12.15
C GLU A 110 6.99 5.31 -12.75
N LEU A 111 6.11 4.34 -12.98
CA LEU A 111 6.42 3.09 -13.66
C LEU A 111 5.70 3.08 -15.00
N THR A 112 6.41 2.76 -16.07
CA THR A 112 5.82 2.57 -17.39
C THR A 112 6.22 1.21 -17.94
N ASN A 113 5.24 0.36 -18.18
CA ASN A 113 5.44 -0.88 -18.91
C ASN A 113 5.61 -0.57 -20.40
N LYS A 114 6.83 -0.65 -20.94
CA LYS A 114 7.10 -0.48 -22.38
C LYS A 114 6.86 -1.76 -23.20
N GLY A 115 6.25 -2.77 -22.58
CA GLY A 115 5.85 -4.03 -23.19
C GLY A 115 4.57 -3.92 -24.03
N PRO A 116 4.26 -4.95 -24.85
CA PRO A 116 3.05 -4.98 -25.66
C PRO A 116 1.78 -5.37 -24.88
N HIS A 117 1.91 -6.06 -23.74
CA HIS A 117 0.77 -6.54 -22.93
C HIS A 117 0.84 -6.07 -21.48
N SER A 118 -0.27 -6.16 -20.75
CA SER A 118 -0.31 -5.78 -19.34
C SER A 118 0.56 -6.70 -18.48
N ILE A 119 1.12 -6.14 -17.41
CA ILE A 119 1.89 -6.88 -16.42
C ILE A 119 1.13 -6.86 -15.11
N LYS A 120 0.89 -8.04 -14.55
CA LYS A 120 0.33 -8.19 -13.22
C LYS A 120 1.46 -8.41 -12.22
N THR A 121 1.39 -7.75 -11.08
CA THR A 121 2.36 -7.93 -10.01
C THR A 121 1.64 -8.17 -8.70
N LYS A 122 2.15 -9.12 -7.92
CA LYS A 122 1.66 -9.42 -6.58
C LYS A 122 2.71 -9.03 -5.56
N CYS A 123 2.44 -7.98 -4.79
CA CYS A 123 3.39 -7.36 -3.87
C CYS A 123 3.03 -7.65 -2.42
N GLN A 124 3.98 -8.18 -1.64
CA GLN A 124 3.85 -8.34 -0.19
C GLN A 124 4.58 -7.20 0.50
N ILE A 125 3.86 -6.42 1.30
CA ILE A 125 4.39 -5.25 2.01
C ILE A 125 4.74 -5.62 3.46
N SER A 126 5.93 -5.18 3.91
CA SER A 126 6.45 -5.32 5.27
C SER A 126 7.05 -4.03 5.82
#